data_AF-A0A2E5X5W3-F1
#
_entry.id   AF-A0A2E5X5W3-F1
#
_cell.length_a   1.000
_cell.length_b   1.000
_cell.length_c   1.000
_cell.angle_alpha   90.00
_cell.angle_beta   90.00
_cell.angle_gamma   90.00
#
_symmetry.space_group_name_H-M   'P 1'
#
loop_
_entity.id
_entity.type
_entity.pdbx_description
1 polymer ?
#
loop_
_entity_poly.entity_id
_entity_poly.type
_entity_poly.pdbx_seq_one_letter_code
_entity_poly.pdbx_strand_id
1 'polypeptide(L)'
;MMKTTYATNLAAATLLVVPALALGTDAGSGLRSALADTIRSIEALSGLSEDVTQGQTGALSRVRMMTEAPILDGESRDEYLVTLRREVGQLRMREELGLPAGIATAPNQTSDNSAVSSAKAPVSPVPTVPNAAAGSSPATPIPVQTTASIQTPPSVQGSVTTGLDDRLRLSLSGQARAAENNTPRISVALEADGFSADPLLEAQANYRSQDYGRALALLAATAPNSETSWWRGRCLEKLGRLPEALSIYESIVNTELGEQASDDERAAHTRVLPRAQRDIEFLRWAIDFKRPLTSSTSETQSASGRKTTGK
;
A
#
# COMPACT_ATOMS: atom_id res chain seq x y z
N MET A 1 40.45 -20.61 -15.56
CA MET A 1 39.51 -21.44 -14.77
C MET A 1 38.92 -20.58 -13.65
N MET A 2 37.73 -20.02 -13.88
CA MET A 2 36.86 -19.50 -12.82
C MET A 2 35.44 -19.91 -13.23
N LYS A 3 34.79 -20.73 -12.38
CA LYS A 3 33.43 -21.23 -12.62
C LYS A 3 32.46 -20.15 -12.15
N THR A 4 31.70 -19.59 -13.08
CA THR A 4 30.59 -18.68 -12.79
C THR A 4 29.37 -19.50 -12.36
N THR A 5 29.12 -19.55 -11.05
CA THR A 5 27.89 -20.08 -10.46
C THR A 5 27.05 -18.90 -10.00
N TYR A 6 26.24 -18.35 -10.90
CA TYR A 6 25.14 -17.43 -10.58
C TYR A 6 23.91 -17.88 -11.36
N ALA A 7 23.20 -18.84 -10.78
CA ALA A 7 21.83 -19.17 -11.14
C ALA A 7 21.11 -19.60 -9.87
N THR A 8 19.81 -19.34 -9.83
CA THR A 8 18.84 -19.74 -8.80
C THR A 8 18.89 -18.99 -7.46
N ASN A 9 18.30 -17.80 -7.43
CA ASN A 9 17.50 -17.29 -6.30
C ASN A 9 16.36 -16.42 -6.85
N LEU A 10 15.45 -17.07 -7.60
CA LEU A 10 14.21 -16.47 -8.10
C LEU A 10 13.08 -17.48 -7.84
N ALA A 11 12.79 -17.71 -6.56
CA ALA A 11 11.68 -18.57 -6.13
C ALA A 11 11.31 -18.27 -4.66
N ALA A 12 10.81 -17.06 -4.38
CA ALA A 12 10.06 -16.76 -3.15
C ALA A 12 9.34 -15.39 -3.25
N ALA A 13 8.50 -15.23 -4.26
CA ALA A 13 7.54 -14.12 -4.32
C ALA A 13 6.20 -14.63 -4.87
N THR A 14 5.67 -15.69 -4.27
CA THR A 14 4.25 -16.02 -4.41
C THR A 14 3.47 -15.07 -3.50
N LEU A 15 3.14 -13.92 -4.06
CA LEU A 15 2.25 -12.92 -3.49
C LEU A 15 0.86 -13.59 -3.36
N LEU A 16 0.52 -13.97 -2.13
CA LEU A 16 -0.75 -14.58 -1.77
C LEU A 16 -1.82 -13.49 -1.81
N VAL A 17 -2.31 -13.17 -3.01
CA VAL A 17 -3.55 -12.41 -3.20
C VAL A 17 -4.69 -13.36 -2.82
N VAL A 18 -5.21 -13.22 -1.61
CA VAL A 18 -6.46 -13.85 -1.19
C VAL A 18 -7.60 -12.95 -1.67
N PRO A 19 -8.42 -13.34 -2.65
CA PRO A 19 -9.63 -12.60 -2.96
C PRO A 19 -10.60 -12.81 -1.79
N ALA A 20 -11.07 -11.72 -1.19
CA ALA A 20 -12.11 -11.76 -0.17
C ALA A 20 -13.34 -12.48 -0.73
N LEU A 21 -13.65 -13.67 -0.20
CA LEU A 21 -14.81 -14.45 -0.60
C LEU A 21 -16.10 -13.71 -0.22
N ALA A 22 -16.86 -13.31 -1.24
CA ALA A 22 -18.30 -13.09 -1.12
C ALA A 22 -18.97 -14.44 -0.83
N LEU A 23 -19.43 -14.64 0.40
CA LEU A 23 -20.19 -15.80 0.84
C LEU A 23 -21.60 -15.76 0.23
N GLY A 24 -21.73 -16.25 -0.99
CA GLY A 24 -22.99 -16.58 -1.66
C GLY A 24 -23.11 -18.10 -1.85
N THR A 25 -24.30 -18.64 -1.65
CA THR A 25 -24.66 -20.04 -1.40
C THR A 25 -24.47 -21.03 -2.57
N ASP A 26 -23.25 -21.19 -3.08
CA ASP A 26 -22.90 -22.31 -3.97
C ASP A 26 -21.39 -22.65 -3.90
N ALA A 27 -20.96 -23.18 -2.75
CA ALA A 27 -19.54 -23.31 -2.37
C ALA A 27 -18.70 -24.24 -3.28
N GLY A 28 -19.34 -25.16 -4.02
CA GLY A 28 -18.65 -26.11 -4.89
C GLY A 28 -18.32 -25.56 -6.29
N SER A 29 -19.18 -24.70 -6.84
CA SER A 29 -19.00 -24.07 -8.16
C SER A 29 -18.06 -22.87 -8.08
N GLY A 30 -18.11 -22.11 -6.98
CA GLY A 30 -17.23 -20.96 -6.74
C GLY A 30 -15.75 -21.32 -6.69
N LEU A 31 -15.36 -22.40 -6.00
CA LEU A 31 -13.95 -22.81 -5.90
C LEU A 31 -13.39 -23.27 -7.24
N ARG A 32 -14.15 -24.07 -8.01
CA ARG A 32 -13.73 -24.54 -9.33
C ARG A 32 -13.60 -23.39 -10.33
N SER A 33 -14.51 -22.42 -10.26
CA SER A 33 -14.46 -21.20 -11.05
C SER A 33 -13.22 -20.35 -10.69
N ALA A 34 -12.99 -20.11 -9.40
CA ALA A 34 -11.81 -19.37 -8.92
C ALA A 34 -10.49 -20.08 -9.29
N LEU A 35 -10.46 -21.42 -9.24
CA LEU A 35 -9.30 -22.19 -9.63
C LEU A 35 -9.07 -22.15 -11.15
N ALA A 36 -10.13 -22.22 -11.95
CA ALA A 36 -10.02 -22.05 -13.39
C ALA A 36 -9.54 -20.63 -13.78
N ASP A 37 -9.99 -19.61 -13.05
CA ASP A 37 -9.61 -18.21 -13.27
C ASP A 37 -8.16 -17.93 -12.86
N THR A 38 -7.70 -18.55 -11.76
CA THR A 38 -6.28 -18.49 -11.36
C THR A 38 -5.37 -19.23 -12.34
N ILE A 39 -5.77 -20.40 -12.88
CA ILE A 39 -5.00 -21.07 -13.94
C ILE A 39 -4.90 -20.18 -15.17
N ARG A 40 -6.02 -19.59 -15.62
CA ARG A 40 -6.05 -18.69 -16.79
C ARG A 40 -5.18 -17.45 -16.58
N SER A 41 -5.17 -16.86 -15.39
CA SER A 41 -4.33 -15.69 -15.11
C SER A 41 -2.84 -16.04 -15.07
N ILE A 42 -2.47 -17.22 -14.57
CA ILE A 42 -1.09 -17.73 -14.61
C ILE A 42 -0.65 -17.97 -16.06
N GLU A 43 -1.48 -18.61 -16.88
CA GLU A 43 -1.19 -18.84 -18.30
C GLU A 43 -1.00 -17.51 -19.05
N ALA A 44 -1.89 -16.54 -18.82
CA ALA A 44 -1.78 -15.21 -19.41
C ALA A 44 -0.49 -14.47 -19.00
N LEU A 45 -0.10 -14.54 -17.72
CA LEU A 45 1.15 -13.96 -17.23
C LEU A 45 2.38 -14.70 -17.81
N SER A 46 2.30 -16.02 -17.97
CA SER A 46 3.39 -16.80 -18.56
C SER A 46 3.64 -16.43 -20.02
N GLY A 47 2.59 -16.28 -20.83
CA GLY A 47 2.71 -15.83 -22.22
C GLY A 47 3.24 -14.39 -22.34
N LEU A 48 2.84 -13.50 -21.42
CA LEU A 48 3.35 -12.14 -21.38
C LEU A 48 4.85 -12.10 -21.02
N SER A 49 5.31 -12.98 -20.14
CA SER A 49 6.74 -13.11 -19.82
C SER A 49 7.55 -13.60 -21.02
N GLU A 50 7.01 -14.55 -21.79
CA GLU A 50 7.65 -15.07 -22.99
C GLU A 50 7.76 -13.99 -24.08
N ASP A 51 6.67 -13.26 -24.34
CA ASP A 51 6.63 -12.13 -25.30
C ASP A 51 7.69 -11.06 -24.94
N VAL A 52 7.90 -10.78 -23.65
CA VAL A 52 8.93 -9.84 -23.17
C VAL A 52 10.34 -10.38 -23.41
N THR A 53 10.59 -11.67 -23.14
CA THR A 53 11.91 -12.28 -23.37
C THR A 53 12.27 -12.38 -24.85
N GLN A 54 11.26 -12.54 -25.72
CA GLN A 54 11.44 -12.55 -27.17
C GLN A 54 11.63 -11.14 -27.76
N GLY A 55 11.58 -10.08 -26.93
CA GLY A 55 11.80 -8.71 -27.36
C GLY A 55 10.65 -8.13 -28.18
N GLN A 56 9.43 -8.66 -28.04
CA GLN A 56 8.27 -8.07 -28.71
C GLN A 56 8.01 -6.66 -28.15
N THR A 57 8.14 -5.65 -28.99
CA THR A 57 7.98 -4.23 -28.63
C THR A 57 6.59 -3.89 -28.06
N GLY A 58 5.58 -4.69 -28.38
CA GLY A 58 4.22 -4.54 -27.84
C GLY A 58 4.00 -5.14 -26.44
N ALA A 59 4.89 -6.01 -25.96
CA ALA A 59 4.72 -6.73 -24.70
C ALA A 59 4.88 -5.81 -23.49
N LEU A 60 5.88 -4.93 -23.53
CA LEU A 60 6.14 -3.94 -22.47
C LEU A 60 4.99 -2.93 -22.32
N SER A 61 4.37 -2.51 -23.43
CA SER A 61 3.20 -1.64 -23.41
C SER A 61 1.99 -2.33 -22.76
N ARG A 62 1.79 -3.63 -23.04
CA ARG A 62 0.73 -4.44 -22.40
C ARG A 62 0.98 -4.62 -20.90
N VAL A 63 2.20 -4.96 -20.48
CA VAL A 63 2.58 -5.04 -19.06
C VAL A 63 2.29 -3.71 -18.38
N ARG A 64 2.76 -2.60 -18.97
CA ARG A 64 2.55 -1.27 -18.41
C ARG A 64 1.07 -0.93 -18.25
N MET A 65 0.23 -1.20 -19.26
CA MET A 65 -1.23 -1.00 -19.15
C MET A 65 -1.88 -1.88 -18.08
N MET A 66 -1.39 -3.10 -17.85
CA MET A 66 -1.92 -4.01 -16.83
C MET A 66 -1.41 -3.70 -15.41
N THR A 67 -0.20 -3.17 -15.28
CA THR A 67 0.45 -2.89 -13.98
C THR A 67 0.26 -1.46 -13.50
N GLU A 68 -0.06 -0.53 -14.39
CA GLU A 68 -0.46 0.82 -14.00
C GLU A 68 -1.91 0.70 -13.48
N ALA A 69 -2.07 0.86 -12.16
CA ALA A 69 -3.41 0.86 -11.57
C ALA A 69 -4.28 1.87 -12.35
N PRO A 70 -5.50 1.51 -12.78
CA PRO A 70 -6.43 2.49 -13.33
C PRO A 70 -6.84 3.39 -12.18
N ILE A 71 -6.03 4.42 -11.90
CA ILE A 71 -6.23 5.30 -10.75
C ILE A 71 -7.50 6.13 -10.96
N LEU A 72 -7.87 6.41 -12.22
CA LEU A 72 -9.06 7.14 -12.65
C LEU A 72 -9.47 6.67 -14.05
N ASP A 73 -10.76 6.72 -14.38
CA ASP A 73 -11.24 6.64 -15.76
C ASP A 73 -10.65 7.79 -16.62
N GLY A 74 -10.62 7.62 -17.94
CA GLY A 74 -9.94 8.56 -18.84
C GLY A 74 -10.42 10.01 -18.71
N GLU A 75 -11.72 10.19 -18.46
CA GLU A 75 -12.35 11.51 -18.27
C GLU A 75 -11.93 12.13 -16.94
N SER A 76 -12.01 11.38 -15.83
CA SER A 76 -11.55 11.86 -14.52
C SER A 76 -10.03 12.10 -14.46
N ARG A 77 -9.24 11.40 -15.27
CA ARG A 77 -7.79 11.66 -15.42
C ARG A 77 -7.55 13.02 -16.06
N ASP A 78 -8.29 13.37 -17.09
CA ASP A 78 -8.17 14.66 -17.77
C ASP A 78 -8.62 15.81 -16.84
N GLU A 79 -9.71 15.61 -16.09
CA GLU A 79 -10.18 16.58 -15.09
C GLU A 79 -9.15 16.79 -13.96
N TYR A 80 -8.51 15.71 -13.51
CA TYR A 80 -7.44 15.78 -12.51
C TYR A 80 -6.20 16.52 -13.05
N LEU A 81 -5.81 16.30 -14.31
CA LEU A 81 -4.70 17.02 -14.94
C LEU A 81 -4.99 18.52 -15.10
N VAL A 82 -6.24 18.89 -15.40
CA VAL A 82 -6.67 20.30 -15.43
C VAL A 82 -6.55 20.92 -14.04
N THR A 83 -6.96 20.19 -13.00
CA THR A 83 -6.88 20.64 -11.61
C THR A 83 -5.43 20.85 -11.18
N LEU A 84 -4.55 19.87 -11.40
CA LEU A 84 -3.11 19.99 -11.12
C LEU A 84 -2.47 21.16 -11.87
N ARG A 85 -2.83 21.38 -13.15
CA ARG A 85 -2.28 22.48 -13.94
C ARG A 85 -2.68 23.84 -13.35
N ARG A 86 -3.91 23.95 -12.82
CA ARG A 86 -4.38 25.15 -12.10
C ARG A 86 -3.62 25.35 -10.80
N GLU A 87 -3.45 24.31 -10.00
CA GLU A 87 -2.73 24.37 -8.72
C GLU A 87 -1.26 24.76 -8.92
N VAL A 88 -0.57 24.16 -9.89
CA VAL A 88 0.82 24.53 -10.25
C VAL A 88 0.90 25.99 -10.72
N GLY A 89 -0.09 26.46 -11.49
CA GLY A 89 -0.18 27.87 -11.89
C GLY A 89 -0.32 28.81 -10.68
N GLN A 90 -1.18 28.45 -9.73
CA GLN A 90 -1.35 29.21 -8.48
C GLN A 90 -0.09 29.22 -7.62
N LEU A 91 0.59 28.07 -7.49
CA LEU A 91 1.83 27.96 -6.74
C LEU A 91 2.95 28.82 -7.36
N ARG A 92 3.09 28.81 -8.69
CA ARG A 92 4.07 29.66 -9.39
C ARG A 92 3.77 31.15 -9.25
N MET A 93 2.51 31.56 -9.44
CA MET A 93 2.13 32.98 -9.26
C MET A 93 2.39 33.44 -7.81
N ARG A 94 2.17 32.55 -6.85
CA ARG A 94 2.41 32.82 -5.42
C ARG A 94 3.90 32.90 -5.08
N GLU A 95 4.72 32.05 -5.71
CA GLU A 95 6.19 32.11 -5.62
C GLU A 95 6.72 33.42 -6.21
N GLU A 96 6.22 33.84 -7.38
CA GLU A 96 6.59 35.11 -8.02
C GLU A 96 6.21 36.34 -7.18
N LEU A 97 5.12 36.25 -6.42
CA LEU A 97 4.66 37.30 -5.50
C LEU A 97 5.35 37.25 -4.12
N GLY A 98 6.28 36.31 -3.89
CA GLY A 98 7.06 36.22 -2.65
C GLY A 98 6.24 35.92 -1.40
N LEU A 99 5.03 35.35 -1.54
CA LEU A 99 4.17 35.01 -0.41
C LEU A 99 4.64 33.69 0.24
N PRO A 100 4.75 33.61 1.58
CA PRO A 100 5.13 32.37 2.25
C PRO A 100 4.13 31.26 1.93
N ALA A 101 4.62 30.02 1.84
CA ALA A 101 3.80 28.83 1.66
C ALA A 101 2.80 28.72 2.81
N GLY A 102 1.55 29.08 2.53
CA GLY A 102 0.47 29.05 3.49
C GLY A 102 -0.05 27.63 3.54
N ILE A 103 -0.15 27.13 4.76
CA ILE A 103 -0.73 25.84 5.14
C ILE A 103 -1.97 25.61 4.27
N ALA A 104 -1.93 24.57 3.44
CA ALA A 104 -3.06 24.18 2.60
C ALA A 104 -4.21 23.76 3.53
N THR A 105 -5.21 24.62 3.68
CA THR A 105 -6.49 24.24 4.27
C THR A 105 -7.12 23.21 3.33
N ALA A 106 -7.16 21.96 3.77
CA ALA A 106 -7.95 20.91 3.13
C ALA A 106 -9.40 21.39 2.94
N PRO A 107 -10.10 20.99 1.86
CA PRO A 107 -11.46 21.44 1.62
C PRO A 107 -12.38 20.92 2.75
N ASN A 108 -12.78 21.85 3.61
CA ASN A 108 -13.82 21.63 4.61
C ASN A 108 -15.15 21.53 3.87
N GLN A 109 -15.72 20.33 3.81
CA GLN A 109 -17.14 20.15 3.48
C GLN A 109 -17.94 20.75 4.64
N THR A 110 -18.40 21.98 4.46
CA THR A 110 -19.38 22.59 5.36
C THR A 110 -20.74 22.51 4.70
N SER A 111 -21.55 21.60 5.24
CA SER A 111 -23.00 21.56 5.09
C SER A 111 -23.63 22.86 5.62
N ASP A 112 -24.77 23.22 5.01
CA ASP A 112 -25.94 23.97 5.54
C ASP A 112 -26.43 24.99 4.49
N ASN A 113 -27.71 25.09 4.10
CA ASN A 113 -28.95 24.53 4.62
C ASN A 113 -30.11 24.74 3.61
N SER A 114 -31.09 23.82 3.60
CA SER A 114 -32.57 24.02 3.52
C SER A 114 -33.22 24.93 2.43
N ALA A 115 -34.36 24.64 1.78
CA ALA A 115 -35.38 23.58 1.86
C ALA A 115 -36.39 23.69 0.69
N VAL A 116 -37.23 22.65 0.57
CA VAL A 116 -38.58 22.57 -0.06
C VAL A 116 -38.65 22.38 -1.60
N SER A 117 -38.92 21.17 -2.07
CA SER A 117 -40.29 20.72 -2.43
C SER A 117 -40.28 19.41 -3.25
N SER A 118 -41.13 18.47 -2.83
CA SER A 118 -41.88 17.49 -3.65
C SER A 118 -41.14 16.63 -4.70
N ALA A 119 -41.07 15.31 -4.47
CA ALA A 119 -41.81 14.32 -5.26
C ALA A 119 -41.39 12.86 -4.94
N LYS A 120 -42.35 12.11 -4.37
CA LYS A 120 -42.85 10.82 -4.86
C LYS A 120 -41.81 9.72 -5.20
N ALA A 121 -41.63 8.80 -4.26
CA ALA A 121 -40.97 7.50 -4.50
C ALA A 121 -41.85 6.55 -5.34
N PRO A 122 -41.29 5.85 -6.34
CA PRO A 122 -41.90 4.64 -6.89
C PRO A 122 -41.34 3.40 -6.18
N VAL A 123 -42.23 2.75 -5.44
CA VAL A 123 -42.18 1.32 -5.07
C VAL A 123 -41.96 0.48 -6.34
N SER A 124 -40.99 -0.44 -6.32
CA SER A 124 -40.88 -1.52 -7.29
C SER A 124 -41.16 -2.87 -6.64
N PRO A 125 -41.92 -3.75 -7.32
CA PRO A 125 -42.62 -4.87 -6.70
C PRO A 125 -41.79 -6.15 -6.58
N VAL A 126 -42.11 -6.92 -5.54
CA VAL A 126 -41.80 -8.33 -5.36
C VAL A 126 -42.61 -9.17 -6.36
N PRO A 127 -42.01 -10.07 -7.16
CA PRO A 127 -42.75 -11.13 -7.80
C PRO A 127 -42.61 -12.45 -7.04
N THR A 128 -43.72 -12.89 -6.45
CA THR A 128 -44.00 -14.25 -5.98
C THR A 128 -44.69 -15.01 -7.11
N VAL A 129 -44.14 -16.13 -7.61
CA VAL A 129 -44.93 -17.27 -8.14
C VAL A 129 -44.06 -18.54 -8.32
N PRO A 130 -44.61 -19.76 -8.55
CA PRO A 130 -44.44 -20.88 -7.62
C PRO A 130 -43.82 -22.14 -8.23
N ASN A 131 -43.66 -23.12 -7.35
CA ASN A 131 -43.34 -24.53 -7.53
C ASN A 131 -44.23 -25.27 -8.58
N ALA A 132 -43.61 -26.05 -9.50
CA ALA A 132 -43.93 -27.47 -9.78
C ALA A 132 -43.28 -28.04 -11.09
N ALA A 133 -42.58 -29.15 -10.91
CA ALA A 133 -42.56 -30.41 -11.69
C ALA A 133 -42.21 -30.48 -13.22
N ALA A 134 -41.18 -31.31 -13.46
CA ALA A 134 -41.04 -32.37 -14.47
C ALA A 134 -40.81 -32.04 -15.97
N GLY A 135 -39.83 -32.75 -16.56
CA GLY A 135 -39.93 -33.26 -17.94
C GLY A 135 -38.86 -32.81 -18.94
N SER A 136 -37.84 -33.66 -19.12
CA SER A 136 -37.29 -34.15 -20.40
C SER A 136 -36.95 -33.22 -21.58
N SER A 137 -35.65 -33.26 -21.94
CA SER A 137 -35.12 -33.51 -23.31
C SER A 137 -35.06 -32.39 -24.37
N PRO A 138 -34.18 -32.54 -25.40
CA PRO A 138 -33.26 -31.47 -25.83
C PRO A 138 -33.48 -30.98 -27.29
N ALA A 139 -32.58 -30.05 -27.68
CA ALA A 139 -32.11 -29.72 -29.04
C ALA A 139 -32.57 -28.37 -29.63
N THR A 140 -31.57 -27.54 -29.96
CA THR A 140 -31.20 -27.04 -31.33
C THR A 140 -30.78 -25.56 -31.27
N PRO A 141 -29.62 -25.16 -31.84
CA PRO A 141 -29.16 -23.77 -31.88
C PRO A 141 -29.65 -23.00 -33.11
N ILE A 142 -29.94 -21.71 -32.96
CA ILE A 142 -30.19 -20.75 -34.06
C ILE A 142 -29.14 -19.62 -33.97
N PRO A 143 -28.50 -19.22 -35.09
CA PRO A 143 -27.49 -18.18 -35.12
C PRO A 143 -28.10 -16.78 -35.24
N VAL A 144 -27.51 -15.79 -34.54
CA VAL A 144 -27.88 -14.37 -34.68
C VAL A 144 -26.78 -13.66 -35.48
N GLN A 145 -27.16 -13.08 -36.62
CA GLN A 145 -26.33 -12.21 -37.44
C GLN A 145 -26.33 -10.80 -36.84
N THR A 146 -25.14 -10.24 -36.61
CA THR A 146 -24.95 -8.83 -36.22
C THR A 146 -24.36 -8.08 -37.41
N THR A 147 -25.16 -7.22 -38.04
CA THR A 147 -24.69 -6.20 -38.99
C THR A 147 -24.40 -4.92 -38.22
N ALA A 148 -23.12 -4.54 -38.13
CA ALA A 148 -22.68 -3.26 -37.57
C ALA A 148 -22.54 -2.22 -38.70
N SER A 149 -23.28 -1.12 -38.59
CA SER A 149 -23.12 0.06 -39.44
C SER A 149 -22.04 0.97 -38.86
N ILE A 150 -21.02 1.24 -39.67
CA ILE A 150 -19.92 2.18 -39.39
C ILE A 150 -20.40 3.59 -39.74
N GLN A 151 -20.42 4.48 -38.74
CA GLN A 151 -20.67 5.90 -38.93
C GLN A 151 -19.42 6.68 -38.48
N THR A 152 -18.71 7.23 -39.45
CA THR A 152 -17.52 8.08 -39.29
C THR A 152 -17.94 9.50 -38.93
N PRO A 153 -17.41 10.12 -37.86
CA PRO A 153 -17.57 11.56 -37.63
C PRO A 153 -16.48 12.40 -38.34
N PRO A 154 -16.80 13.65 -38.71
CA PRO A 154 -15.97 14.50 -39.56
C PRO A 154 -14.77 15.13 -38.83
N SER A 155 -13.69 15.28 -39.59
CA SER A 155 -12.42 15.88 -39.22
C SER A 155 -12.55 17.39 -39.03
N VAL A 156 -12.48 17.86 -37.78
CA VAL A 156 -12.33 19.30 -37.48
C VAL A 156 -10.85 19.59 -37.32
N GLN A 157 -10.26 20.24 -38.33
CA GLN A 157 -8.91 20.81 -38.27
C GLN A 157 -8.92 22.05 -37.37
N GLY A 158 -8.94 21.84 -36.06
CA GLY A 158 -8.62 22.87 -35.08
C GLY A 158 -7.11 22.91 -34.88
N SER A 159 -6.46 23.96 -35.38
CA SER A 159 -5.08 24.28 -35.01
C SER A 159 -5.02 24.55 -33.51
N VAL A 160 -4.69 23.53 -32.72
CA VAL A 160 -4.45 23.64 -31.28
C VAL A 160 -3.14 24.41 -31.09
N THR A 161 -3.29 25.73 -30.96
CA THR A 161 -2.24 26.61 -30.45
C THR A 161 -2.06 26.30 -28.97
N THR A 162 -1.09 25.43 -28.66
CA THR A 162 -0.54 25.36 -27.31
C THR A 162 0.08 26.72 -27.05
N GLY A 163 -0.57 27.55 -26.23
CA GLY A 163 -0.10 28.86 -25.78
C GLY A 163 1.19 28.74 -24.98
N LEU A 164 2.26 28.36 -25.67
CA LEU A 164 3.62 28.37 -25.23
C LEU A 164 4.21 29.63 -25.87
N ASP A 165 4.08 30.74 -25.15
CA ASP A 165 4.58 32.04 -25.59
C ASP A 165 6.03 31.90 -26.10
N ASP A 166 6.33 32.53 -27.24
CA ASP A 166 7.67 32.54 -27.84
C ASP A 166 8.76 33.04 -26.87
N ARG A 167 8.36 33.75 -25.80
CA ARG A 167 9.24 34.13 -24.68
C ARG A 167 9.76 32.95 -23.85
N LEU A 168 8.94 31.92 -23.59
CA LEU A 168 9.39 30.70 -22.92
C LEU A 168 10.25 29.84 -23.83
N ARG A 169 9.99 29.91 -25.15
CA ARG A 169 10.80 29.22 -26.16
C ARG A 169 12.19 29.84 -26.29
N LEU A 170 12.31 31.17 -26.15
CA LEU A 170 13.60 31.87 -26.09
C LEU A 170 14.34 31.70 -24.74
N SER A 171 13.65 31.47 -23.62
CA SER A 171 14.33 31.24 -22.33
C SER A 171 14.88 29.82 -22.20
N LEU A 172 14.24 28.83 -22.86
CA LEU A 172 14.72 27.45 -22.90
C LEU A 172 15.76 27.18 -24.00
N SER A 173 15.87 28.03 -25.03
CA SER A 173 16.81 27.82 -26.15
C SER A 173 18.29 28.07 -25.82
N GLY A 174 18.67 28.04 -24.55
CA GLY A 174 20.05 27.74 -24.16
C GLY A 174 21.10 28.72 -24.63
N GLN A 175 20.79 30.01 -24.73
CA GLN A 175 21.78 31.03 -25.06
C GLN A 175 22.53 31.46 -23.80
N ALA A 176 23.48 30.60 -23.42
CA ALA A 176 24.73 30.87 -22.75
C ALA A 176 24.81 32.20 -21.95
N ARG A 177 24.38 32.15 -20.68
CA ARG A 177 25.03 32.99 -19.68
C ARG A 177 26.21 32.22 -19.09
N ALA A 178 27.33 32.93 -19.12
CA ALA A 178 28.66 32.46 -18.83
C ALA A 178 28.77 31.64 -17.54
N ALA A 179 29.60 30.60 -17.63
CA ALA A 179 30.08 29.80 -16.53
C ALA A 179 30.99 30.61 -15.60
N GLU A 180 30.41 31.52 -14.81
CA GLU A 180 31.12 32.14 -13.70
C GLU A 180 30.58 31.63 -12.37
N ASN A 181 31.37 30.75 -11.76
CA ASN A 181 31.38 30.40 -10.34
C ASN A 181 30.16 29.63 -9.83
N ASN A 182 30.00 28.38 -10.31
CA ASN A 182 29.24 27.36 -9.59
C ASN A 182 30.07 26.82 -8.42
N THR A 183 30.28 27.65 -7.39
CA THR A 183 30.74 27.18 -6.08
C THR A 183 29.66 26.22 -5.58
N PRO A 184 29.99 24.97 -5.18
CA PRO A 184 28.99 24.06 -4.62
C PRO A 184 28.33 24.80 -3.46
N ARG A 185 27.05 25.12 -3.61
CA ARG A 185 26.24 25.60 -2.50
C ARG A 185 26.20 24.44 -1.52
N ILE A 186 27.10 24.48 -0.54
CA ILE A 186 26.99 23.66 0.66
C ILE A 186 25.60 23.97 1.16
N SER A 187 24.69 23.00 1.03
CA SER A 187 23.40 23.02 1.68
C SER A 187 23.71 23.02 3.18
N VAL A 188 23.88 24.22 3.73
CA VAL A 188 23.92 24.44 5.17
C VAL A 188 22.55 23.97 5.64
N ALA A 189 22.51 22.76 6.21
CA ALA A 189 21.33 22.27 6.88
C ALA A 189 20.96 23.36 7.89
N LEU A 190 19.84 24.04 7.64
CA LEU A 190 19.35 25.12 8.49
C LEU A 190 18.73 24.57 9.79
N GLU A 191 19.18 23.41 10.23
CA GLU A 191 18.86 22.84 11.52
C GLU A 191 19.80 23.51 12.52
N ALA A 192 19.36 24.64 13.06
CA ALA A 192 19.97 25.15 14.28
C ALA A 192 19.96 24.03 15.32
N ASP A 193 21.05 23.84 16.05
CA ASP A 193 21.16 22.88 17.14
C ASP A 193 19.95 23.00 18.08
N GLY A 194 19.01 22.04 17.99
CA GLY A 194 17.77 22.02 18.78
C GLY A 194 16.46 22.25 18.01
N PHE A 195 16.49 22.44 16.68
CA PHE A 195 15.28 22.53 15.83
C PHE A 195 15.11 21.29 14.94
N SER A 196 15.27 20.10 15.50
CA SER A 196 14.79 18.89 14.82
C SER A 196 13.26 18.94 14.76
N ALA A 197 12.71 18.67 13.57
CA ALA A 197 11.33 18.25 13.42
C ALA A 197 10.97 17.20 14.50
N ASP A 198 9.70 17.17 14.93
CA ASP A 198 9.14 16.21 15.90
C ASP A 198 10.01 14.93 16.05
N PRO A 199 10.63 14.69 17.23
CA PRO A 199 11.65 13.65 17.39
C PRO A 199 11.10 12.25 17.05
N LEU A 200 9.78 12.07 17.13
CA LEU A 200 9.12 10.85 16.66
C LEU A 200 9.23 10.68 15.15
N LEU A 201 9.02 11.75 14.37
CA LEU A 201 9.16 11.73 12.91
C LEU A 201 10.61 11.50 12.48
N GLU A 202 11.58 12.12 13.18
CA GLU A 202 13.00 11.86 12.92
C GLU A 202 13.34 10.39 13.18
N ALA A 203 12.88 9.82 14.30
CA ALA A 203 13.08 8.40 14.59
C ALA A 203 12.43 7.48 13.54
N GLN A 204 11.22 7.83 13.06
CA GLN A 204 10.57 7.08 11.98
C GLN A 204 11.33 7.17 10.65
N ALA A 205 11.92 8.32 10.33
CA ALA A 205 12.77 8.47 9.14
C ALA A 205 14.03 7.60 9.23
N ASN A 206 14.68 7.58 10.41
CA ASN A 206 15.82 6.69 10.67
C ASN A 206 15.43 5.21 10.59
N TYR A 207 14.25 4.82 11.12
CA TYR A 207 13.72 3.47 10.99
C TYR A 207 13.53 3.05 9.52
N ARG A 208 12.96 3.93 8.68
CA ARG A 208 12.80 3.69 7.23
C ARG A 208 14.15 3.58 6.51
N SER A 209 15.16 4.29 7.01
CA SER A 209 16.54 4.25 6.52
C SER A 209 17.35 3.06 7.06
N GLN A 210 16.72 2.18 7.84
CA GLN A 210 17.33 0.99 8.48
C GLN A 210 18.41 1.31 9.53
N ASP A 211 18.54 2.57 9.97
CA ASP A 211 19.39 2.93 11.11
C ASP A 211 18.59 2.81 12.41
N TYR A 212 18.37 1.56 12.83
CA TYR A 212 17.58 1.25 14.02
C TYR A 212 18.27 1.68 15.32
N GLY A 213 19.60 1.77 15.33
CA GLY A 213 20.38 2.20 16.50
C GLY A 213 20.15 3.67 16.79
N ARG A 214 20.27 4.53 15.77
CA ARG A 214 19.99 5.97 15.90
C ARG A 214 18.52 6.23 16.20
N ALA A 215 17.60 5.53 15.53
CA ALA A 215 16.17 5.64 15.82
C ALA A 215 15.86 5.33 17.30
N LEU A 216 16.46 4.26 17.84
CA LEU A 216 16.27 3.88 19.24
C LEU A 216 16.85 4.92 20.21
N ALA A 217 18.02 5.50 19.90
CA ALA A 217 18.61 6.56 20.72
C ALA A 217 17.73 7.81 20.78
N LEU A 218 17.14 8.22 19.65
CA LEU A 218 16.19 9.33 19.59
C LEU A 218 14.93 9.03 20.41
N LEU A 219 14.32 7.86 20.21
CA LEU A 219 13.11 7.44 20.95
C LEU A 219 13.35 7.28 22.46
N ALA A 220 14.57 6.99 22.88
CA ALA A 220 14.94 6.92 24.29
C ALA A 220 15.11 8.30 24.95
N ALA A 221 15.42 9.34 24.16
CA ALA A 221 15.49 10.72 24.62
C ALA A 221 14.11 11.41 24.66
N THR A 222 13.17 10.95 23.83
CA THR A 222 11.79 11.45 23.80
C THR A 222 11.00 10.99 25.02
N ALA A 223 10.08 11.84 25.50
CA ALA A 223 9.17 11.49 26.60
C ALA A 223 8.40 10.19 26.28
N PRO A 224 8.23 9.30 27.27
CA PRO A 224 7.57 8.02 27.06
C PRO A 224 6.08 8.24 26.81
N ASN A 225 5.64 8.01 25.57
CA ASN A 225 4.23 7.88 25.22
C ASN A 225 3.99 6.51 24.58
N SER A 226 2.72 6.12 24.39
CA SER A 226 2.38 4.80 23.85
C SER A 226 2.93 4.58 22.43
N GLU A 227 2.93 5.63 21.61
CA GLU A 227 3.40 5.55 20.21
C GLU A 227 4.94 5.43 20.10
N THR A 228 5.67 6.24 20.85
CA THR A 228 7.14 6.20 21.00
C THR A 228 7.57 4.85 21.55
N SER A 229 6.86 4.34 22.56
CA SER A 229 7.11 3.01 23.12
C SER A 229 6.92 1.92 22.06
N TRP A 230 5.85 1.99 21.25
CA TRP A 230 5.63 1.02 20.19
C TRP A 230 6.73 1.08 19.12
N TRP A 231 7.11 2.27 18.66
CA TRP A 231 8.22 2.43 17.72
C TRP A 231 9.56 1.94 18.28
N ARG A 232 9.80 2.11 19.58
CA ARG A 232 10.97 1.56 20.27
C ARG A 232 10.96 0.03 20.24
N GLY A 233 9.82 -0.59 20.49
CA GLY A 233 9.61 -2.03 20.32
C GLY A 233 9.98 -2.49 18.92
N ARG A 234 9.48 -1.82 17.87
CA ARG A 234 9.78 -2.13 16.47
C ARG A 234 11.27 -2.02 16.13
N CYS A 235 11.98 -1.05 16.68
CA CYS A 235 13.43 -0.94 16.52
C CYS A 235 14.16 -2.12 17.18
N LEU A 236 13.76 -2.49 18.40
CA LEU A 236 14.32 -3.63 19.13
C LEU A 236 14.10 -4.97 18.41
N GLU A 237 12.94 -5.17 17.77
CA GLU A 237 12.67 -6.34 16.93
C GLU A 237 13.68 -6.45 15.79
N LYS A 238 13.93 -5.36 15.07
CA LYS A 238 14.85 -5.31 13.93
C LYS A 238 16.31 -5.54 14.35
N LEU A 239 16.66 -5.14 15.57
CA LEU A 239 17.95 -5.43 16.19
C LEU A 239 18.07 -6.86 16.75
N GLY A 240 17.00 -7.66 16.69
CA GLY A 240 16.98 -9.04 17.21
C GLY A 240 16.87 -9.13 18.73
N ARG A 241 16.64 -8.01 19.44
CA ARG A 241 16.45 -7.94 20.89
C ARG A 241 14.99 -8.27 21.25
N LEU A 242 14.53 -9.45 20.85
CA LEU A 242 13.15 -9.90 20.98
C LEU A 242 12.58 -9.85 22.41
N PRO A 243 13.28 -10.29 23.48
CA PRO A 243 12.70 -10.25 24.82
C PRO A 243 12.46 -8.82 25.32
N GLU A 244 13.32 -7.87 24.96
CA GLU A 244 13.14 -6.47 25.30
C GLU A 244 11.97 -5.86 24.52
N ALA A 245 11.87 -6.14 23.22
CA ALA A 245 10.75 -5.70 22.41
C ALA A 245 9.40 -6.16 22.99
N LEU A 246 9.33 -7.44 23.41
CA LEU A 246 8.15 -8.02 24.06
C LEU A 246 7.80 -7.27 25.35
N SER A 247 8.78 -7.01 26.22
CA SER A 247 8.54 -6.28 27.47
C SER A 247 7.98 -4.86 27.24
N ILE A 248 8.42 -4.19 26.17
CA ILE A 248 7.92 -2.87 25.81
C ILE A 248 6.47 -2.94 25.35
N TYR A 249 6.10 -3.90 24.50
CA TYR A 249 4.69 -4.02 24.08
C TYR A 249 3.77 -4.43 25.22
N GLU A 250 4.21 -5.34 26.08
CA GLU A 250 3.44 -5.71 27.28
C GLU A 250 3.22 -4.51 28.19
N SER A 251 4.23 -3.62 28.32
CA SER A 251 4.06 -2.37 29.07
C SER A 251 2.97 -1.48 28.47
N ILE A 252 2.84 -1.39 27.14
CA ILE A 252 1.78 -0.60 26.48
C ILE A 252 0.40 -1.20 26.77
N VAL A 253 0.26 -2.53 26.67
CA VAL A 253 -1.03 -3.21 26.92
C VAL A 253 -1.43 -3.13 28.39
N ASN A 254 -0.47 -3.19 29.31
CA ASN A 254 -0.71 -3.11 30.75
C ASN A 254 -0.84 -1.67 31.27
N THR A 255 -0.54 -0.65 30.45
CA THR A 255 -0.67 0.74 30.86
C THR A 255 -2.15 1.13 30.84
N GLU A 256 -2.74 1.23 32.01
CA GLU A 256 -4.05 1.86 32.18
C GLU A 256 -3.88 3.39 32.10
N LEU A 257 -4.48 4.00 31.07
CA LEU A 257 -4.54 5.45 30.97
C LEU A 257 -5.41 5.99 32.11
N GLY A 258 -4.79 6.69 33.06
CA GLY A 258 -5.51 7.38 34.12
C GLY A 258 -6.42 8.49 33.57
N GLU A 259 -7.37 8.93 34.39
CA GLU A 259 -8.32 10.01 34.03
C GLU A 259 -7.61 11.32 33.63
N GLN A 260 -6.37 11.54 34.06
CA GLN A 260 -5.57 12.73 33.74
C GLN A 260 -4.87 12.68 32.38
N ALA A 261 -4.92 11.57 31.64
CA ALA A 261 -4.30 11.47 30.33
C ALA A 261 -4.97 12.43 29.33
N SER A 262 -4.15 13.14 28.55
CA SER A 262 -4.63 14.06 27.51
C SER A 262 -5.40 13.31 26.41
N ASP A 263 -6.32 13.99 25.73
CA ASP A 263 -7.10 13.39 24.65
C ASP A 263 -6.21 12.85 23.51
N ASP A 264 -5.09 13.54 23.23
CA ASP A 264 -4.10 13.12 22.24
C ASP A 264 -3.40 11.82 22.65
N GLU A 265 -3.00 11.68 23.93
CA GLU A 265 -2.41 10.45 24.45
C GLU A 265 -3.40 9.27 24.42
N ARG A 266 -4.66 9.52 24.77
CA ARG A 266 -5.73 8.52 24.69
C ARG A 266 -5.96 8.06 23.25
N ALA A 267 -5.99 9.00 22.30
CA ALA A 267 -6.13 8.70 20.88
C ALA A 267 -4.93 7.90 20.34
N ALA A 268 -3.71 8.30 20.70
CA ALA A 268 -2.48 7.60 20.31
C ALA A 268 -2.45 6.18 20.87
N HIS A 269 -2.74 5.99 22.15
CA HIS A 269 -2.81 4.68 22.79
C HIS A 269 -3.87 3.79 22.13
N THR A 270 -5.06 4.31 21.88
CA THR A 270 -6.16 3.57 21.23
C THR A 270 -5.77 3.05 19.84
N ARG A 271 -5.02 3.84 19.07
CA ARG A 271 -4.54 3.43 17.73
C ARG A 271 -3.45 2.35 17.80
N VAL A 272 -2.61 2.39 18.84
CA VAL A 272 -1.42 1.54 18.99
C VAL A 272 -1.74 0.21 19.66
N LEU A 273 -2.69 0.17 20.59
CA LEU A 273 -3.03 -1.01 21.39
C LEU A 273 -3.29 -2.29 20.56
N PRO A 274 -4.16 -2.30 19.52
CA PRO A 274 -4.39 -3.50 18.71
C PRO A 274 -3.19 -3.90 17.83
N ARG A 275 -2.23 -2.99 17.60
CA ARG A 275 -0.98 -3.31 16.90
C ARG A 275 -0.01 -3.99 17.86
N ALA A 276 0.17 -3.42 19.05
CA ALA A 276 1.01 -3.98 20.11
C ALA A 276 0.57 -5.39 20.50
N GLN A 277 -0.74 -5.66 20.62
CA GLN A 277 -1.26 -7.00 20.91
C GLN A 277 -0.85 -8.04 19.86
N ARG A 278 -1.00 -7.71 18.57
CA ARG A 278 -0.56 -8.58 17.46
C ARG A 278 0.95 -8.79 17.45
N ASP A 279 1.72 -7.74 17.74
CA ASP A 279 3.17 -7.82 17.81
C ASP A 279 3.63 -8.71 19.00
N ILE A 280 2.93 -8.68 20.15
CA ILE A 280 3.19 -9.58 21.28
C ILE A 280 2.97 -11.04 20.89
N GLU A 281 1.83 -11.36 20.25
CA GLU A 281 1.51 -12.71 19.80
C GLU A 281 2.59 -13.23 18.84
N PHE A 282 2.97 -12.40 17.86
CA PHE A 282 4.02 -12.72 16.91
C PHE A 282 5.37 -12.95 17.60
N LEU A 283 5.75 -12.09 18.55
CA LEU A 283 7.04 -12.21 19.25
C LEU A 283 7.10 -13.43 20.16
N ARG A 284 6.03 -13.78 20.86
CA ARG A 284 5.95 -15.02 21.65
C ARG A 284 6.17 -16.23 20.75
N TRP A 285 5.46 -16.29 19.64
CA TRP A 285 5.66 -17.33 18.62
C TRP A 285 7.11 -17.35 18.10
N ALA A 286 7.68 -16.19 17.75
CA ALA A 286 9.03 -16.12 17.19
C ALA A 286 10.12 -16.54 18.21
N ILE A 287 9.92 -16.26 19.49
CA ILE A 287 10.82 -16.69 20.58
C ILE A 287 10.71 -18.22 20.75
N ASP A 288 9.50 -18.76 20.81
CA ASP A 288 9.27 -20.20 20.94
C ASP A 288 9.81 -20.97 19.73
N PHE A 289 9.64 -20.44 18.52
CA PHE A 289 10.16 -21.01 17.29
C PHE A 289 11.70 -21.07 17.27
N LYS A 290 12.37 -20.06 17.85
CA LYS A 290 13.83 -20.03 17.97
C LYS A 290 14.37 -20.93 19.08
N ARG A 291 13.53 -21.39 20.02
CA ARG A 291 13.98 -22.30 21.06
C ARG A 291 14.40 -23.62 20.39
N PRO A 292 15.69 -24.01 20.46
CA PRO A 292 16.15 -25.21 19.79
C PRO A 292 15.33 -26.42 20.29
N LEU A 293 14.91 -27.27 19.37
CA LEU A 293 14.13 -28.50 19.65
C LEU A 293 14.85 -29.50 20.58
N THR A 294 16.07 -29.16 21.01
CA THR A 294 16.96 -30.01 21.81
C THR A 294 16.43 -30.29 23.20
N SER A 295 15.45 -29.52 23.71
CA SER A 295 14.87 -29.75 25.04
C SER A 295 13.82 -30.87 25.09
N SER A 296 13.34 -31.40 23.95
CA SER A 296 12.32 -32.48 23.97
C SER A 296 12.90 -33.91 23.92
N THR A 297 14.21 -34.07 23.69
CA THR A 297 14.81 -35.42 23.50
C THR A 297 15.41 -36.01 24.78
N SER A 298 15.60 -35.24 25.85
CA SER A 298 16.23 -35.73 27.09
C SER A 298 15.28 -36.43 28.08
N GLU A 299 13.95 -36.36 27.90
CA GLU A 299 13.01 -36.88 28.89
C GLU A 299 12.65 -38.38 28.70
N THR A 300 12.92 -38.97 27.54
CA THR A 300 12.64 -40.41 27.30
C THR A 300 13.76 -41.35 27.77
N GLN A 301 14.95 -40.82 28.12
CA GLN A 301 16.10 -41.68 28.44
C GLN A 301 16.23 -42.06 29.92
N SER A 302 15.45 -41.46 30.83
CA SER A 302 15.54 -41.74 32.28
C SER A 302 14.59 -42.85 32.77
N ALA A 303 13.72 -43.40 31.91
CA ALA A 303 12.80 -44.49 32.28
C ALA A 303 13.38 -45.90 32.05
N SER A 304 14.54 -46.04 31.39
CA SER A 304 15.15 -47.34 31.05
C SER A 304 16.34 -47.71 31.96
N GLY A 305 16.19 -47.51 33.28
CA GLY A 305 17.25 -47.77 34.26
C GLY A 305 16.82 -48.60 35.48
N ARG A 306 15.62 -49.20 35.49
CA ARG A 306 15.08 -49.89 36.68
C ARG A 306 14.85 -51.38 36.46
N LYS A 307 15.94 -52.12 36.26
CA LYS A 307 16.10 -53.59 36.35
C LYS A 307 17.61 -53.78 36.48
N THR A 308 18.22 -54.47 37.44
CA THR A 308 17.84 -55.53 38.36
C THR A 308 18.99 -55.67 39.36
N THR A 309 18.75 -55.74 40.66
CA THR A 309 19.71 -56.33 41.59
C THR A 309 18.92 -57.02 42.69
N GLY A 310 18.96 -58.35 42.64
CA GLY A 310 18.33 -59.20 43.63
C GLY A 310 19.23 -59.50 44.82
N LYS A 311 18.62 -60.06 45.84
CA LYS A 311 19.03 -61.31 46.49
C LYS A 311 17.84 -61.85 47.29
#